data_AF-E8M3K7-F1
#
_entry.id   AF-E8M3K7-F1
#
_cell.length_a   1.000
_cell.length_b   1.000
_cell.length_c   1.000
_cell.angle_alpha   90.00
_cell.angle_beta   90.00
_cell.angle_gamma   90.00
#
_symmetry.space_group_name_H-M   'P 1'
#
loop_
_entity.id
_entity.type
_entity.pdbx_description
1 polymer ?
#
loop_
_entity_poly.entity_id
_entity_poly.type
_entity_poly.pdbx_seq_one_letter_code
_entity_poly.pdbx_strand_id
1 'polypeptide(L)' 'MSNPSSDSTARTKKTFTPKTENFKVSLKYEGMSLKEESEPRTIAELKRKYAR' A
#
# COMPACT_ATOMS: atom_id res chain seq x y z
N MET A 1 -40.68 13.25 -27.17
CA MET A 1 -40.42 12.32 -26.06
C MET A 1 -38.97 11.86 -26.16
N SER A 2 -38.08 12.39 -25.34
CA SER A 2 -36.69 11.92 -25.24
C SER A 2 -36.16 12.30 -23.86
N ASN A 3 -36.34 11.40 -22.89
CA ASN A 3 -35.70 11.53 -21.59
C ASN A 3 -34.22 11.13 -21.74
N PRO A 4 -33.26 11.94 -21.28
CA PRO A 4 -31.89 11.46 -21.16
C PRO A 4 -31.86 10.43 -20.03
N SER A 5 -31.59 9.19 -20.38
CA SER A 5 -31.28 8.14 -19.41
C SER A 5 -30.09 8.61 -18.57
N SER A 6 -30.34 8.83 -17.28
CA SER A 6 -29.31 9.04 -16.27
C SER A 6 -28.46 7.78 -16.20
N ASP A 7 -27.41 7.72 -17.01
CA ASP A 7 -26.42 6.66 -16.92
C ASP A 7 -25.63 6.89 -15.64
N SER A 8 -26.12 6.29 -14.56
CA SER A 8 -25.46 6.25 -13.26
C SER A 8 -24.27 5.31 -13.35
N THR A 9 -23.25 5.71 -14.10
CA THR A 9 -21.92 5.13 -13.98
C THR A 9 -21.39 5.58 -12.62
N ALA A 10 -21.72 4.81 -11.59
CA ALA A 10 -21.03 4.82 -10.31
C ALA A 10 -19.56 4.52 -10.61
N ARG A 11 -18.78 5.58 -10.86
CA ARG A 11 -17.33 5.50 -11.01
C ARG A 11 -16.83 5.01 -9.66
N THR A 12 -16.57 3.72 -9.54
CA THR A 12 -15.83 3.16 -8.42
C THR A 12 -14.54 3.96 -8.35
N LYS A 13 -14.41 4.77 -7.29
CA LYS A 13 -13.22 5.59 -7.05
C LYS A 13 -12.07 4.61 -6.98
N LYS A 14 -11.26 4.53 -8.04
CA LYS A 14 -10.08 3.66 -8.07
C LYS A 14 -9.13 4.19 -7.00
N THR A 15 -9.06 3.49 -5.88
CA THR A 15 -8.07 3.79 -4.84
C THR A 15 -6.71 3.33 -5.32
N PHE A 16 -5.69 4.15 -5.10
CA PHE A 16 -4.33 3.74 -5.37
C PHE A 16 -3.94 2.63 -4.39
N THR A 17 -3.58 1.47 -4.92
CA THR A 17 -3.01 0.38 -4.13
C THR A 17 -1.52 0.27 -4.46
N PRO A 18 -0.62 0.63 -3.53
CA PRO A 18 0.81 0.51 -3.77
C PRO A 18 1.20 -0.96 -3.96
N LYS A 19 2.06 -1.22 -4.95
CA LYS A 19 2.65 -2.55 -5.16
C LYS A 19 3.86 -2.70 -4.23
N THR A 20 3.85 -3.70 -3.36
CA THR A 20 4.96 -4.03 -2.44
C THR A 20 6.28 -4.29 -3.19
N GLU A 21 6.20 -4.84 -4.40
CA GLU A 21 7.39 -5.05 -5.24
C GLU A 21 8.10 -3.75 -5.60
N ASN A 22 7.36 -2.65 -5.80
CA ASN A 22 7.97 -1.35 -6.07
C ASN A 22 8.80 -0.89 -4.86
N PHE A 23 8.30 -1.10 -3.64
CA PHE A 23 9.04 -0.78 -2.42
C PHE A 23 10.34 -1.59 -2.30
N LYS A 24 10.29 -2.91 -2.59
CA LYS A 24 11.50 -3.76 -2.60
C LYS A 24 12.52 -3.30 -3.64
N VAL A 25 12.05 -2.90 -4.83
CA VAL A 25 12.92 -2.40 -5.91
C VAL A 25 13.58 -1.07 -5.50
N SER A 26 12.81 -0.13 -4.94
CA SER A 26 13.34 1.14 -4.42
C SER A 26 14.43 0.90 -3.36
N LEU A 27 14.21 -0.01 -2.41
CA LEU A 27 15.24 -0.35 -1.40
C LEU A 27 16.54 -0.85 -2.04
N LYS A 28 16.46 -1.70 -3.07
CA LYS A 28 17.64 -2.22 -3.76
C LYS A 28 18.47 -1.13 -4.43
N TYR A 29 17.81 -0.12 -5.02
CA TYR A 29 18.51 1.03 -5.62
C TYR A 29 19.24 1.88 -4.58
N GLU A 30 18.72 1.94 -3.35
CA GLU A 30 19.34 2.63 -2.22
C GLU A 30 20.40 1.76 -1.49
N GLY A 31 20.69 0.55 -2.00
CA GLY A 31 21.63 -0.39 -1.40
C GLY A 31 21.12 -1.08 -0.13
N MET A 32 19.80 -1.04 0.11
CA MET A 32 19.15 -1.65 1.26
C MET A 32 18.41 -2.94 0.90
N SER A 33 18.28 -3.84 1.88
CA SER A 33 17.47 -5.05 1.77
C SER A 33 16.52 -5.17 2.97
N LEU A 34 15.37 -5.81 2.74
CA LEU A 34 14.47 -6.18 3.82
C LEU A 34 15.10 -7.29 4.66
N LYS A 35 14.96 -7.16 5.98
CA LYS A 35 15.37 -8.22 6.91
C LYS A 35 14.40 -9.40 6.78
N GLU A 36 14.96 -10.59 6.66
CA GLU A 36 14.20 -11.84 6.77
C GLU A 36 14.02 -12.15 8.25
N GLU A 37 13.02 -11.53 8.89
CA GLU A 37 12.63 -11.92 10.26
C GLU A 37 11.71 -13.14 10.20
N SER A 38 11.98 -14.15 11.03
CA SER A 38 11.19 -15.38 11.13
C SER A 38 9.82 -15.17 11.77
N GLU A 39 9.66 -14.10 12.55
CA GLU A 39 8.41 -13.75 13.23
C GLU A 39 7.82 -12.45 12.65
N PRO A 40 6.55 -12.46 12.23
CA PRO A 40 5.87 -11.24 11.82
C PRO A 40 5.63 -10.35 13.06
N ARG A 41 6.17 -9.14 13.04
CA ARG A 41 5.94 -8.13 14.08
C ARG A 41 4.98 -7.05 13.62
N THR A 42 4.14 -6.58 14.53
CA THR A 42 3.24 -5.47 14.24
C THR A 42 3.96 -4.12 14.32
N ILE A 43 3.45 -3.12 13.61
CA ILE A 43 3.98 -1.74 13.68
C ILE A 43 3.93 -1.21 15.13
N ALA A 44 2.91 -1.60 15.90
CA ALA A 44 2.77 -1.20 17.29
C ALA A 44 3.88 -1.76 18.19
N GLU A 45 4.26 -3.03 18.01
CA GLU A 45 5.39 -3.65 18.71
C GLU A 45 6.72 -2.99 18.36
N LEU A 46 6.95 -2.74 17.07
CA LEU A 46 8.16 -2.06 16.61
C LEU A 46 8.26 -0.65 17.21
N LYS A 47 7.17 0.11 17.19
CA LYS A 47 7.13 1.44 17.83
C LYS A 47 7.45 1.33 19.33
N ARG A 48 6.81 0.43 20.07
CA ARG A 48 7.09 0.24 21.50
C ARG A 48 8.55 -0.12 21.78
N LYS A 49 9.16 -0.96 20.95
CA LYS A 49 10.56 -1.40 21.11
C LYS A 49 11.57 -0.28 20.85
N TYR A 50 11.29 0.59 19.87
CA TYR A 50 12.26 1.57 19.38
C TYR A 50 11.96 3.02 19.80
N ALA A 51 10.81 3.32 20.42
CA ALA A 51 10.42 4.66 20.88
C ALA A 51 11.19 5.18 22.12
N ARG A 52 12.48 4.85 22.23
CA ARG A 52 13.37 5.42 23.24
C ARG A 52 13.40 6.94 23.14
#